data_AF-A0A7X2ZSD0-F1
#
_entry.id   AF-A0A7X2ZSD0-F1
#
_cell.length_a   1.000
_cell.length_b   1.000
_cell.length_c   1.000
_cell.angle_alpha   90.00
_cell.angle_beta   90.00
_cell.angle_gamma   90.00
#
_symmetry.space_group_name_H-M   'P 1'
#
loop_
_entity.id
_entity.type
_entity.pdbx_description
1 polymer ?
#
loop_
_entity_poly.entity_id
_entity_poly.type
_entity_poly.pdbx_seq_one_letter_code
_entity_poly.pdbx_strand_id
1 'polypeptide(L)'
;MTYASNPVLDKLPAHLQQYIKPQDYNEYSAIDQAVWRYVMRKNVDYLSKVAHASYLDGLQKTGISINHIPNMYGMNRILKEIGWAAVAVDGFIPPSAFMEFQAYNVLVIASDIRQLDHIEYTPAPDIIHEGAGHAPIIANPEYSEYLRRFGEIGSKAISNAKDYELYEAVRHLSIIKEAHGTPQDEIDKAEKHIEDLQNNMGEPSEIALIRNLHWWTVEYGLIGTPENPKIYGAGLLSSIGESAWCMTDKVKKKPYSIDAAYTSFDITQPQPQLFVTPDFAYLSQVLEEFANTMALRKGGLSGIKKLIASKELGTIELSTGLQISGNFDSVIEHEDKPVFFQAKGPTALSFRDKELVGHSIKQHASGFGSPLGKLKGMNLAIEDMSPLDLKAYNIFEGQQISLEFEGHIKIAGEIITGTRNLQGDIILVTFKDCTVTHKDKVLFKSKEELYSMAVGQDISSAYNGPADLNSFDLVTHEVSSMTIKSEGNASQTQLEQFYEQVRHFREGKNITISRHKVFEAIRENYPSDWLLPVELYELAKENGDHEFAHEISVHLQTVKLNNPKVGHLIDDGLDLVNHKFQTKKQN
;
A
#
# COMPACT_ATOMS: atom_id res chain seq x y z
N MET A 1 17.20 -19.33 -13.85
CA MET A 1 17.47 -19.81 -12.47
C MET A 1 16.17 -20.38 -11.92
N THR A 2 16.20 -21.60 -11.39
CA THR A 2 15.04 -22.24 -10.72
C THR A 2 14.65 -21.42 -9.50
N TYR A 3 13.42 -20.90 -9.48
CA TYR A 3 12.83 -20.11 -8.40
C TYR A 3 12.87 -20.93 -7.10
N ALA A 4 13.57 -20.45 -6.07
CA ALA A 4 13.46 -21.02 -4.74
C ALA A 4 12.16 -20.46 -4.13
N SER A 5 11.15 -21.31 -3.93
CA SER A 5 9.84 -20.82 -3.47
C SER A 5 9.97 -20.19 -2.07
N ASN A 6 9.33 -19.02 -1.93
CA ASN A 6 9.12 -18.37 -0.65
C ASN A 6 7.69 -18.76 -0.20
N PRO A 7 7.50 -19.47 0.92
CA PRO A 7 6.18 -19.88 1.40
C PRO A 7 5.19 -18.73 1.61
N VAL A 8 5.69 -17.50 1.79
CA VAL A 8 4.86 -16.29 1.83
C VAL A 8 4.27 -16.00 0.45
N LEU A 9 5.11 -15.99 -0.60
CA LEU A 9 4.68 -15.77 -1.97
C LEU A 9 3.77 -16.89 -2.49
N ASP A 10 3.98 -18.14 -2.04
CA ASP A 10 3.14 -19.27 -2.42
C ASP A 10 1.68 -19.14 -1.93
N LYS A 11 1.44 -18.31 -0.90
CA LYS A 11 0.09 -18.03 -0.37
C LYS A 11 -0.57 -16.82 -1.03
N LEU A 12 0.15 -16.10 -1.88
CA LEU A 12 -0.34 -14.86 -2.46
C LEU A 12 -1.49 -15.15 -3.45
N PRO A 13 -2.66 -14.51 -3.30
CA PRO A 13 -3.77 -14.67 -4.22
C PRO A 13 -3.41 -14.36 -5.68
N ALA A 14 -4.06 -15.05 -6.62
CA ALA A 14 -3.79 -14.90 -8.05
C ALA A 14 -4.02 -13.48 -8.56
N HIS A 15 -5.00 -12.75 -8.00
CA HIS A 15 -5.29 -11.37 -8.39
C HIS A 15 -4.24 -10.37 -7.89
N LEU A 16 -3.37 -10.72 -6.94
CA LEU A 16 -2.24 -9.87 -6.59
C LEU A 16 -1.04 -10.16 -7.50
N GLN A 17 -0.90 -11.42 -7.95
CA GLN A 17 0.21 -11.82 -8.83
C GLN A 17 0.22 -11.05 -10.16
N GLN A 18 -0.92 -10.55 -10.63
CA GLN A 18 -1.01 -9.75 -11.87
C GLN A 18 -0.19 -8.44 -11.82
N TYR A 19 0.10 -7.92 -10.63
CA TYR A 19 0.91 -6.70 -10.45
C TYR A 19 2.40 -6.97 -10.33
N ILE A 20 2.80 -8.24 -10.13
CA ILE A 20 4.20 -8.59 -9.93
C ILE A 20 4.94 -8.58 -11.26
N LYS A 21 6.02 -7.84 -11.31
CA LYS A 21 6.96 -7.78 -12.44
C LYS A 21 8.28 -8.44 -12.05
N PRO A 22 8.93 -9.20 -12.95
CA PRO A 22 10.31 -9.63 -12.73
C PRO A 22 11.24 -8.41 -12.60
N GLN A 23 12.10 -8.41 -11.58
CA GLN A 23 13.19 -7.42 -11.49
C GLN A 23 14.28 -7.83 -12.48
N ASP A 24 14.42 -7.13 -13.61
CA ASP A 24 15.57 -7.31 -14.50
C ASP A 24 16.78 -6.55 -13.94
N TYR A 25 17.56 -7.26 -13.13
CA TYR A 25 18.71 -6.68 -12.46
C TYR A 25 19.81 -6.17 -13.41
N ASN A 26 19.82 -6.64 -14.67
CA ASN A 26 20.81 -6.19 -15.65
C ASN A 26 20.49 -4.81 -16.24
N GLU A 27 19.29 -4.28 -16.00
CA GLU A 27 18.90 -2.94 -16.44
C GLU A 27 19.54 -1.84 -15.59
N TYR A 28 19.99 -2.15 -14.37
CA TYR A 28 20.72 -1.16 -13.55
C TYR A 28 22.12 -0.92 -14.12
N SER A 29 22.35 0.31 -14.56
CA SER A 29 23.65 0.78 -15.01
C SER A 29 24.67 0.83 -13.88
N ALA A 30 25.94 1.02 -14.24
CA ALA A 30 26.98 1.26 -13.24
C ALA A 30 26.81 2.61 -12.51
N ILE A 31 26.16 3.59 -13.17
CA ILE A 31 25.81 4.88 -12.59
C ILE A 31 24.74 4.68 -11.52
N ASP A 32 23.67 3.93 -11.81
CA ASP A 32 22.60 3.62 -10.85
C ASP A 32 23.16 2.99 -9.57
N GLN A 33 24.11 2.07 -9.72
CA GLN A 33 24.77 1.42 -8.60
C GLN A 33 25.63 2.39 -7.79
N ALA A 34 26.24 3.39 -8.43
CA ALA A 34 26.97 4.45 -7.75
C ALA A 34 26.03 5.45 -7.04
N VAL A 35 24.89 5.80 -7.65
CA VAL A 35 23.82 6.60 -7.04
C VAL A 35 23.34 5.91 -5.76
N TRP A 36 22.95 4.64 -5.85
CA TRP A 36 22.56 3.84 -4.69
C TRP A 36 23.60 3.89 -3.58
N ARG A 37 24.88 3.61 -3.91
CA ARG A 37 25.98 3.63 -2.94
C ARG A 37 26.09 4.97 -2.23
N TYR A 38 26.07 6.05 -3.00
CA TYR A 38 26.23 7.39 -2.47
C TYR A 38 25.10 7.73 -1.51
N VAL A 39 23.84 7.54 -1.94
CA VAL A 39 22.67 7.83 -1.10
C VAL A 39 22.66 6.96 0.15
N MET A 40 22.87 5.65 0.03
CA MET A 40 22.85 4.75 1.18
C MET A 40 23.92 5.06 2.22
N ARG A 41 25.12 5.47 1.79
CA ARG A 41 26.20 5.84 2.72
C ARG A 41 25.86 7.12 3.48
N LYS A 42 25.32 8.11 2.78
CA LYS A 42 24.87 9.36 3.40
C LYS A 42 23.70 9.13 4.35
N ASN A 43 22.72 8.31 3.94
CA ASN A 43 21.60 7.89 4.79
C ASN A 43 22.11 7.20 6.06
N VAL A 44 22.97 6.19 5.94
CA VAL A 44 23.46 5.44 7.11
C VAL A 44 24.29 6.30 8.07
N ASP A 45 25.16 7.19 7.57
CA ASP A 45 25.93 8.10 8.45
C ASP A 45 25.01 8.99 9.28
N TYR A 46 24.01 9.60 8.64
CA TYR A 46 23.09 10.51 9.31
C TYR A 46 22.09 9.76 10.22
N LEU A 47 21.40 8.76 9.66
CA LEU A 47 20.33 8.02 10.33
C LEU A 47 20.83 7.19 11.51
N SER A 48 22.12 6.79 11.53
CA SER A 48 22.71 6.14 12.71
C SER A 48 22.58 6.96 14.01
N LYS A 49 22.37 8.28 13.91
CA LYS A 49 22.27 9.23 15.03
C LYS A 49 20.81 9.51 15.42
N VAL A 50 19.90 9.51 14.44
CA VAL A 50 18.53 10.04 14.60
C VAL A 50 17.42 9.03 14.34
N ALA A 51 17.67 7.93 13.64
CA ALA A 51 16.67 6.90 13.40
C ALA A 51 16.46 6.00 14.63
N HIS A 52 15.32 5.30 14.64
CA HIS A 52 15.04 4.26 15.61
C HIS A 52 16.10 3.14 15.54
N ALA A 53 16.42 2.53 16.68
CA ALA A 53 17.51 1.55 16.79
C ALA A 53 17.34 0.33 15.86
N SER A 54 16.10 0.00 15.48
CA SER A 54 15.82 -1.10 14.53
C SER A 54 16.29 -0.82 13.10
N TYR A 55 16.56 0.42 12.70
CA TYR A 55 16.87 0.75 11.30
C TYR A 55 18.17 0.09 10.81
N LEU A 56 19.28 0.28 11.52
CA LEU A 56 20.59 -0.19 11.07
C LEU A 56 20.71 -1.72 11.02
N ASP A 57 20.24 -2.38 12.07
CA ASP A 57 20.16 -3.85 12.14
C ASP A 57 19.13 -4.39 11.13
N GLY A 58 18.04 -3.66 10.94
CA GLY A 58 16.99 -3.92 9.96
C GLY A 58 17.48 -3.97 8.52
N LEU A 59 18.40 -3.09 8.11
CA LEU A 59 19.00 -3.11 6.78
C LEU A 59 19.62 -4.48 6.49
N GLN A 60 20.36 -5.04 7.45
CA GLN A 60 20.99 -6.36 7.30
C GLN A 60 19.96 -7.48 7.30
N LYS A 61 19.00 -7.42 8.22
CA LYS A 61 17.91 -8.41 8.37
C LYS A 61 16.89 -8.41 7.24
N THR A 62 16.95 -7.45 6.33
CA THR A 62 16.08 -7.37 5.14
C THR A 62 16.84 -7.53 3.83
N GLY A 63 18.15 -7.78 3.91
CA GLY A 63 18.99 -7.98 2.73
C GLY A 63 19.32 -6.71 1.97
N ILE A 64 19.18 -5.54 2.60
CA ILE A 64 19.54 -4.25 2.02
C ILE A 64 21.03 -4.02 2.20
N SER A 65 21.74 -3.90 1.07
CA SER A 65 23.17 -3.57 1.06
C SER A 65 23.37 -2.07 0.93
N ILE A 66 24.37 -1.54 1.63
CA ILE A 66 24.84 -0.16 1.43
C ILE A 66 25.60 -0.03 0.09
N ASN A 67 26.17 -1.13 -0.42
CA ASN A 67 27.11 -1.06 -1.55
C ASN A 67 26.50 -1.37 -2.92
N HIS A 68 25.33 -2.01 -2.97
CA HIS A 68 24.72 -2.45 -4.22
C HIS A 68 23.20 -2.37 -4.10
N ILE A 69 22.54 -2.04 -5.21
CA ILE A 69 21.08 -2.11 -5.33
C ILE A 69 20.65 -3.54 -4.97
N PRO A 70 19.64 -3.73 -4.11
CA PRO A 70 19.24 -5.04 -3.65
C PRO A 70 18.60 -5.83 -4.79
N ASN A 71 18.97 -7.11 -4.85
CA ASN A 71 18.34 -8.06 -5.75
C ASN A 71 17.16 -8.74 -5.01
N MET A 72 15.97 -8.76 -5.62
CA MET A 72 14.76 -9.31 -5.00
C MET A 72 14.92 -10.77 -4.58
N TYR A 73 15.66 -11.59 -5.33
CA TYR A 73 15.95 -12.97 -4.93
C TYR A 73 16.82 -13.02 -3.68
N GLY A 74 17.85 -12.17 -3.60
CA GLY A 74 18.71 -12.05 -2.43
C GLY A 74 17.96 -11.58 -1.19
N MET A 75 17.11 -10.56 -1.33
CA MET A 75 16.23 -10.06 -0.27
C MET A 75 15.28 -11.15 0.23
N ASN A 76 14.57 -11.83 -0.68
CA ASN A 76 13.59 -12.85 -0.31
C ASN A 76 14.20 -14.04 0.43
N ARG A 77 15.48 -14.38 0.17
CA ARG A 77 16.18 -15.40 0.95
C ARG A 77 16.30 -15.03 2.43
N ILE A 78 16.49 -13.74 2.72
CA ILE A 78 16.68 -13.22 4.08
C ILE A 78 15.32 -12.90 4.71
N LEU A 79 14.42 -12.22 3.99
CA LEU A 79 13.08 -11.86 4.49
C LEU A 79 12.25 -13.09 4.90
N LYS A 80 12.47 -14.25 4.25
CA LYS A 80 11.86 -15.52 4.66
C LYS A 80 12.14 -15.88 6.12
N GLU A 81 13.28 -15.49 6.68
CA GLU A 81 13.65 -15.77 8.07
C GLU A 81 12.79 -14.99 9.08
N ILE A 82 12.26 -13.84 8.68
CA ILE A 82 11.35 -13.00 9.49
C ILE A 82 9.88 -13.11 9.06
N GLY A 83 9.57 -14.05 8.15
CA GLY A 83 8.20 -14.30 7.70
C GLY A 83 7.66 -13.32 6.66
N TRP A 84 8.54 -12.58 5.97
CA TRP A 84 8.18 -11.63 4.93
C TRP A 84 8.69 -12.04 3.55
N ALA A 85 8.17 -11.38 2.53
CA ALA A 85 8.69 -11.40 1.17
C ALA A 85 8.71 -9.99 0.57
N ALA A 86 9.40 -9.83 -0.55
CA ALA A 86 9.35 -8.64 -1.37
C ALA A 86 9.07 -9.01 -2.83
N VAL A 87 8.28 -8.19 -3.52
CA VAL A 87 7.98 -8.32 -4.94
C VAL A 87 8.27 -7.01 -5.65
N ALA A 88 8.73 -7.09 -6.89
CA ALA A 88 8.88 -5.91 -7.74
C ALA A 88 7.55 -5.61 -8.45
N VAL A 89 7.22 -4.32 -8.56
CA VAL A 89 6.03 -3.84 -9.30
C VAL A 89 6.41 -2.67 -10.21
N ASP A 90 5.53 -2.37 -11.17
CA ASP A 90 5.66 -1.23 -12.06
C ASP A 90 5.10 0.04 -11.39
N GLY A 91 5.83 0.55 -10.39
CA GLY A 91 5.60 1.83 -9.69
C GLY A 91 4.26 2.02 -8.99
N PHE A 92 3.16 2.10 -9.74
CA PHE A 92 1.82 2.40 -9.24
C PHE A 92 0.88 1.20 -9.37
N ILE A 93 0.47 0.68 -8.22
CA ILE A 93 -0.61 -0.30 -8.09
C ILE A 93 -1.81 0.32 -7.37
N PRO A 94 -3.04 -0.19 -7.54
CA PRO A 94 -4.21 0.32 -6.83
C PRO A 94 -4.00 0.29 -5.30
N PRO A 95 -4.46 1.32 -4.54
CA PRO A 95 -4.22 1.39 -3.10
C PRO A 95 -4.73 0.18 -2.32
N SER A 96 -5.87 -0.39 -2.70
CA SER A 96 -6.42 -1.62 -2.08
C SER A 96 -5.49 -2.81 -2.28
N ALA A 97 -4.92 -2.98 -3.48
CA ALA A 97 -3.96 -4.03 -3.77
C ALA A 97 -2.65 -3.84 -3.00
N PHE A 98 -2.13 -2.61 -2.91
CA PHE A 98 -0.95 -2.28 -2.11
C PHE A 98 -1.13 -2.68 -0.64
N MET A 99 -2.27 -2.31 -0.03
CA MET A 99 -2.59 -2.68 1.34
C MET A 99 -2.76 -4.21 1.48
N GLU A 100 -3.36 -4.87 0.50
CA GLU A 100 -3.55 -6.32 0.55
C GLU A 100 -2.22 -7.08 0.51
N PHE A 101 -1.22 -6.63 -0.27
CA PHE A 101 0.13 -7.22 -0.22
C PHE A 101 0.72 -7.21 1.20
N GLN A 102 0.56 -6.10 1.92
CA GLN A 102 1.02 -6.00 3.32
C GLN A 102 0.29 -6.98 4.24
N ALA A 103 -1.00 -7.23 4.02
CA ALA A 103 -1.78 -8.22 4.77
C ALA A 103 -1.21 -9.64 4.63
N TYR A 104 -0.57 -9.93 3.49
CA TYR A 104 0.12 -11.19 3.20
C TYR A 104 1.62 -11.16 3.55
N ASN A 105 2.10 -10.18 4.30
CA ASN A 105 3.53 -10.00 4.63
C ASN A 105 4.43 -9.87 3.38
N VAL A 106 3.93 -9.21 2.35
CA VAL A 106 4.67 -8.93 1.12
C VAL A 106 4.91 -7.43 0.99
N LEU A 107 6.17 -7.04 0.93
CA LEU A 107 6.58 -5.69 0.60
C LEU A 107 6.57 -5.49 -0.92
N VAL A 108 5.96 -4.41 -1.35
CA VAL A 108 5.90 -3.99 -2.75
C VAL A 108 7.03 -3.02 -3.00
N ILE A 109 7.89 -3.29 -3.98
CA ILE A 109 9.08 -2.46 -4.27
C ILE A 109 9.04 -2.01 -5.73
N ALA A 110 9.07 -0.70 -5.96
CA ALA A 110 9.32 -0.15 -7.28
C ALA A 110 10.74 -0.52 -7.72
N SER A 111 10.89 -1.07 -8.94
CA SER A 111 12.20 -1.46 -9.46
C SER A 111 13.04 -0.30 -9.97
N ASP A 112 12.43 0.85 -10.25
CA ASP A 112 13.15 1.99 -10.81
C ASP A 112 13.97 2.69 -9.72
N ILE A 113 15.09 3.31 -10.10
CA ILE A 113 15.95 4.11 -9.23
C ILE A 113 15.96 5.54 -9.73
N ARG A 114 15.96 6.51 -8.79
CA ARG A 114 16.08 7.93 -9.14
C ARG A 114 17.36 8.22 -9.92
N GLN A 115 17.27 9.18 -10.83
CA GLN A 115 18.38 9.63 -11.66
C GLN A 115 19.40 10.46 -10.86
N LEU A 116 20.65 10.51 -11.33
CA LEU A 116 21.74 11.27 -10.70
C LEU A 116 21.40 12.77 -10.53
N ASP A 117 20.70 13.36 -11.49
CA ASP A 117 20.30 14.78 -11.44
C ASP A 117 19.21 15.05 -10.40
N HIS A 118 18.48 14.03 -9.96
CA HIS A 118 17.41 14.08 -8.96
C HIS A 118 17.77 13.29 -7.68
N ILE A 119 19.06 13.16 -7.38
CA ILE A 119 19.55 12.28 -6.31
C ILE A 119 18.99 12.64 -4.92
N GLU A 120 18.69 13.91 -4.68
CA GLU A 120 18.20 14.41 -3.39
C GLU A 120 16.73 14.08 -3.14
N TYR A 121 15.92 14.07 -4.20
CA TYR A 121 14.48 13.88 -4.11
C TYR A 121 13.91 13.50 -5.48
N THR A 122 13.06 12.47 -5.51
CA THR A 122 12.19 12.15 -6.65
C THR A 122 10.73 12.18 -6.16
N PRO A 123 9.80 12.72 -6.98
CA PRO A 123 8.37 12.69 -6.68
C PRO A 123 7.74 11.29 -6.83
N ALA A 124 8.42 10.34 -7.49
CA ALA A 124 7.93 8.98 -7.67
C ALA A 124 8.62 8.01 -6.69
N PRO A 125 7.92 6.99 -6.16
CA PRO A 125 8.54 5.96 -5.35
C PRO A 125 9.61 5.19 -6.15
N ASP A 126 10.81 5.10 -5.59
CA ASP A 126 11.95 4.40 -6.18
C ASP A 126 12.47 3.29 -5.26
N ILE A 127 13.38 2.45 -5.76
CA ILE A 127 13.92 1.33 -4.99
C ILE A 127 14.66 1.76 -3.72
N ILE A 128 15.15 3.01 -3.65
CA ILE A 128 15.73 3.57 -2.42
C ILE A 128 14.63 3.81 -1.39
N HIS A 129 13.53 4.47 -1.79
CA HIS A 129 12.38 4.70 -0.91
C HIS A 129 11.77 3.38 -0.41
N GLU A 130 11.40 2.49 -1.33
CA GLU A 130 10.72 1.24 -1.00
C GLU A 130 11.65 0.24 -0.30
N GLY A 131 12.88 0.09 -0.81
CA GLY A 131 13.85 -0.86 -0.27
C GLY A 131 14.49 -0.38 1.02
N ALA A 132 15.08 0.81 1.04
CA ALA A 132 15.86 1.29 2.18
C ALA A 132 15.06 2.15 3.18
N GLY A 133 13.88 2.65 2.80
CA GLY A 133 12.96 3.33 3.70
C GLY A 133 12.08 2.35 4.46
N HIS A 134 11.28 1.55 3.76
CA HIS A 134 10.28 0.67 4.38
C HIS A 134 10.86 -0.62 4.96
N ALA A 135 11.68 -1.35 4.18
CA ALA A 135 12.09 -2.71 4.56
C ALA A 135 12.78 -2.80 5.93
N PRO A 136 13.71 -1.90 6.33
CA PRO A 136 14.49 -2.10 7.55
C PRO A 136 13.67 -2.19 8.83
N ILE A 137 12.61 -1.39 8.96
CA ILE A 137 11.81 -1.34 10.20
C ILE A 137 10.95 -2.60 10.34
N ILE A 138 10.61 -3.29 9.24
CA ILE A 138 9.86 -4.56 9.24
C ILE A 138 10.58 -5.66 10.04
N ALA A 139 11.91 -5.59 10.18
CA ALA A 139 12.64 -6.53 11.03
C ALA A 139 12.25 -6.45 12.52
N ASN A 140 11.55 -5.39 12.95
CA ASN A 140 10.94 -5.30 14.27
C ASN A 140 9.58 -6.04 14.28
N PRO A 141 9.39 -7.07 15.14
CA PRO A 141 8.16 -7.86 15.16
C PRO A 141 6.87 -7.08 15.44
N GLU A 142 6.93 -6.07 16.32
CA GLU A 142 5.75 -5.26 16.66
C GLU A 142 5.33 -4.38 15.48
N TYR A 143 6.31 -3.77 14.80
CA TYR A 143 6.05 -2.98 13.60
C TYR A 143 5.57 -3.85 12.43
N SER A 144 6.18 -5.03 12.24
CA SER A 144 5.75 -6.01 11.25
C SER A 144 4.28 -6.40 11.45
N GLU A 145 3.88 -6.70 12.69
CA GLU A 145 2.48 -7.05 12.98
C GLU A 145 1.55 -5.85 12.77
N TYR A 146 1.98 -4.64 13.17
CA TYR A 146 1.25 -3.41 12.85
C TYR A 146 1.02 -3.26 11.35
N LEU A 147 2.06 -3.39 10.52
CA LEU A 147 1.98 -3.23 9.07
C LEU A 147 1.08 -4.28 8.42
N ARG A 148 1.21 -5.55 8.85
CA ARG A 148 0.34 -6.65 8.40
C ARG A 148 -1.13 -6.35 8.72
N ARG A 149 -1.41 -5.93 9.95
CA ARG A 149 -2.77 -5.58 10.41
C ARG A 149 -3.30 -4.33 9.71
N PHE A 150 -2.43 -3.37 9.42
CA PHE A 150 -2.75 -2.18 8.66
C PHE A 150 -3.21 -2.55 7.25
N GLY A 151 -2.49 -3.46 6.58
CA GLY A 151 -2.88 -4.00 5.29
C GLY A 151 -4.23 -4.73 5.30
N GLU A 152 -4.49 -5.56 6.32
CA GLU A 152 -5.79 -6.27 6.46
C GLU A 152 -6.98 -5.32 6.58
N ILE A 153 -6.82 -4.23 7.34
CA ILE A 153 -7.88 -3.23 7.54
C ILE A 153 -8.00 -2.33 6.31
N GLY A 154 -6.87 -1.88 5.76
CA GLY A 154 -6.80 -0.96 4.64
C GLY A 154 -7.32 -1.55 3.33
N SER A 155 -7.03 -2.83 3.06
CA SER A 155 -7.56 -3.55 1.88
C SER A 155 -9.09 -3.68 1.89
N LYS A 156 -9.71 -3.65 3.09
CA LYS A 156 -11.15 -3.73 3.29
C LYS A 156 -11.84 -2.37 3.41
N ALA A 157 -11.09 -1.26 3.44
CA ALA A 157 -11.64 0.08 3.61
C ALA A 157 -12.48 0.48 2.38
N ILE A 158 -13.67 1.05 2.62
CA ILE A 158 -14.56 1.46 1.53
C ILE A 158 -14.08 2.79 0.92
N SER A 159 -13.85 2.77 -0.39
CA SER A 159 -13.55 3.93 -1.24
C SER A 159 -14.82 4.66 -1.67
N ASN A 160 -14.68 5.89 -2.17
CA ASN A 160 -15.69 6.56 -2.97
C ASN A 160 -15.16 6.78 -4.40
N ALA A 161 -16.05 7.11 -5.33
CA ALA A 161 -15.68 7.29 -6.73
C ALA A 161 -14.64 8.40 -6.99
N LYS A 162 -14.58 9.44 -6.13
CA LYS A 162 -13.62 10.53 -6.27
C LYS A 162 -12.21 10.14 -5.83
N ASP A 163 -12.09 9.18 -4.90
CA ASP A 163 -10.77 8.67 -4.49
C ASP A 163 -10.03 8.04 -5.66
N TYR A 164 -10.76 7.34 -6.53
CA TYR A 164 -10.21 6.74 -7.74
C TYR A 164 -9.77 7.80 -8.77
N GLU A 165 -10.58 8.85 -8.95
CA GLU A 165 -10.25 9.98 -9.83
C GLU A 165 -8.96 10.69 -9.36
N LEU A 166 -8.84 10.93 -8.05
CA LEU A 166 -7.63 11.50 -7.46
C LEU A 166 -6.41 10.58 -7.63
N TYR A 167 -6.58 9.27 -7.45
CA TYR A 167 -5.51 8.29 -7.66
C TYR A 167 -4.98 8.31 -9.10
N GLU A 168 -5.87 8.26 -10.10
CA GLU A 168 -5.47 8.30 -11.51
C GLU A 168 -4.81 9.63 -11.89
N ALA A 169 -5.26 10.76 -11.33
CA ALA A 169 -4.63 12.05 -11.54
C ALA A 169 -3.20 12.12 -10.98
N VAL A 170 -2.98 11.63 -9.75
CA VAL A 170 -1.64 11.55 -9.12
C VAL A 170 -0.72 10.60 -9.90
N ARG A 171 -1.25 9.45 -10.32
CA ARG A 171 -0.52 8.50 -11.17
C ARG A 171 -0.09 9.15 -12.48
N HIS A 172 -1.00 9.85 -13.17
CA HIS A 172 -0.69 10.56 -14.40
C HIS A 172 0.41 11.60 -14.21
N LEU A 173 0.31 12.45 -13.18
CA LEU A 173 1.34 13.45 -12.86
C LEU A 173 2.72 12.80 -12.65
N SER A 174 2.75 11.66 -11.95
CA SER A 174 4.00 10.97 -11.65
C SER A 174 4.66 10.41 -12.91
N ILE A 175 3.87 9.84 -13.82
CA ILE A 175 4.37 9.34 -15.12
C ILE A 175 4.98 10.49 -15.94
N ILE A 176 4.29 11.63 -16.05
CA ILE A 176 4.75 12.73 -16.89
C ILE A 176 5.94 13.49 -16.28
N LYS A 177 6.08 13.55 -14.95
CA LYS A 177 7.24 14.18 -14.28
C LYS A 177 8.53 13.41 -14.50
N GLU A 178 8.46 12.08 -14.60
CA GLU A 178 9.63 11.22 -14.85
C GLU A 178 9.90 11.03 -16.35
N ALA A 179 8.94 11.34 -17.23
CA ALA A 179 9.13 11.26 -18.67
C ALA A 179 10.07 12.36 -19.21
N HIS A 180 11.05 11.97 -20.03
CA HIS A 180 11.96 12.92 -20.65
C HIS A 180 11.26 13.82 -21.68
N GLY A 181 11.45 15.13 -21.55
CA GLY A 181 10.96 16.11 -22.52
C GLY A 181 9.49 16.52 -22.35
N THR A 182 8.85 16.11 -21.24
CA THR A 182 7.51 16.60 -20.88
C THR A 182 7.52 18.13 -20.78
N PRO A 183 6.65 18.84 -21.50
CA PRO A 183 6.51 20.29 -21.38
C PRO A 183 6.09 20.70 -19.97
N GLN A 184 6.71 21.75 -19.41
CA GLN A 184 6.35 22.26 -18.08
C GLN A 184 4.86 22.62 -17.94
N ASP A 185 4.24 23.16 -19.00
CA ASP A 185 2.80 23.50 -19.04
C ASP A 185 1.90 22.26 -18.91
N GLU A 186 2.38 21.06 -19.24
CA GLU A 186 1.64 19.81 -19.02
C GLU A 186 1.70 19.39 -17.55
N ILE A 187 2.88 19.52 -16.92
CA ILE A 187 3.08 19.27 -15.49
C ILE A 187 2.22 20.22 -14.66
N ASP A 188 2.26 21.52 -14.97
CA ASP A 188 1.51 22.56 -14.24
C ASP A 188 -0.01 22.32 -14.33
N LYS A 189 -0.51 21.83 -15.49
CA LYS A 189 -1.94 21.47 -15.67
C LYS A 189 -2.33 20.27 -14.83
N ALA A 190 -1.49 19.24 -14.79
CA ALA A 190 -1.76 18.04 -13.99
C ALA A 190 -1.71 18.35 -12.48
N GLU A 191 -0.76 19.18 -12.02
CA GLU A 191 -0.72 19.66 -10.64
C GLU A 191 -1.98 20.44 -10.25
N LYS A 192 -2.40 21.38 -11.12
CA LYS A 192 -3.63 22.14 -10.89
C LYS A 192 -4.88 21.26 -10.87
N HIS A 193 -4.95 20.25 -11.73
CA HIS A 193 -6.06 19.30 -11.74
C HIS A 193 -6.14 18.53 -10.42
N ILE A 194 -5.01 18.08 -9.87
CA ILE A 194 -4.96 17.41 -8.56
C ILE A 194 -5.40 18.36 -7.44
N GLU A 195 -4.94 19.61 -7.45
CA GLU A 195 -5.35 20.62 -6.46
C GLU A 195 -6.87 20.86 -6.49
N ASP A 196 -7.44 20.99 -7.69
CA ASP A 196 -8.89 21.16 -7.88
C ASP A 196 -9.66 19.93 -7.37
N LEU A 197 -9.16 18.71 -7.61
CA LEU A 197 -9.77 17.48 -7.09
C LEU A 197 -9.73 17.43 -5.56
N GLN A 198 -8.56 17.70 -4.96
CA GLN A 198 -8.37 17.71 -3.50
C GLN A 198 -9.29 18.70 -2.81
N ASN A 199 -9.45 19.90 -3.38
CA ASN A 199 -10.34 20.93 -2.85
C ASN A 199 -11.83 20.57 -2.94
N ASN A 200 -12.20 19.61 -3.80
CA ASN A 200 -13.59 19.22 -4.07
C ASN A 200 -13.94 17.79 -3.62
N MET A 201 -13.10 17.13 -2.81
CA MET A 201 -13.35 15.75 -2.35
C MET A 201 -14.63 15.61 -1.52
N GLY A 202 -14.92 16.58 -0.65
CA GLY A 202 -16.02 16.51 0.32
C GLY A 202 -15.61 15.73 1.57
N GLU A 203 -16.54 15.01 2.20
CA GLU A 203 -16.25 14.17 3.36
C GLU A 203 -15.30 13.02 2.97
N PRO A 204 -14.23 12.77 3.76
CA PRO A 204 -13.26 11.73 3.45
C PRO A 204 -13.88 10.33 3.56
N SER A 205 -13.55 9.46 2.60
CA SER A 205 -13.87 8.05 2.65
C SER A 205 -13.03 7.31 3.69
N GLU A 206 -13.36 6.03 3.96
CA GLU A 206 -12.57 5.23 4.87
C GLU A 206 -11.16 4.97 4.35
N ILE A 207 -11.01 4.77 3.03
CA ILE A 207 -9.68 4.62 2.42
C ILE A 207 -8.87 5.91 2.52
N ALA A 208 -9.49 7.09 2.39
CA ALA A 208 -8.80 8.38 2.54
C ALA A 208 -8.33 8.59 3.99
N LEU A 209 -9.14 8.24 4.98
CA LEU A 209 -8.77 8.30 6.40
C LEU A 209 -7.65 7.30 6.75
N ILE A 210 -7.74 6.06 6.24
CA ILE A 210 -6.66 5.07 6.36
C ILE A 210 -5.37 5.58 5.70
N ARG A 211 -5.46 6.20 4.52
CA ARG A 211 -4.30 6.79 3.84
C ARG A 211 -3.63 7.86 4.69
N ASN A 212 -4.40 8.70 5.38
CA ASN A 212 -3.84 9.69 6.32
C ASN A 212 -3.11 9.01 7.49
N LEU A 213 -3.69 7.96 8.08
CA LEU A 213 -2.98 7.18 9.09
C LEU A 213 -1.66 6.63 8.55
N HIS A 214 -1.68 5.99 7.38
CA HIS A 214 -0.48 5.44 6.74
C HIS A 214 0.59 6.52 6.54
N TRP A 215 0.19 7.69 6.04
CA TRP A 215 1.10 8.82 5.81
C TRP A 215 1.76 9.28 7.10
N TRP A 216 0.99 9.48 8.17
CA TRP A 216 1.51 9.99 9.43
C TRP A 216 2.23 8.95 10.29
N THR A 217 2.22 7.67 9.88
CA THR A 217 2.92 6.59 10.57
C THR A 217 4.00 5.97 9.67
N VAL A 218 3.60 5.16 8.70
CA VAL A 218 4.49 4.37 7.85
C VAL A 218 5.41 5.28 7.04
N GLU A 219 4.93 6.42 6.52
CA GLU A 219 5.75 7.32 5.70
C GLU A 219 6.51 8.38 6.50
N TYR A 220 5.81 9.08 7.39
CA TYR A 220 6.32 10.27 8.10
C TYR A 220 6.24 10.15 9.63
N GLY A 221 6.21 8.92 10.16
CA GLY A 221 6.12 8.68 11.59
C GLY A 221 7.42 8.89 12.37
N LEU A 222 7.27 9.40 13.60
CA LEU A 222 8.31 9.50 14.61
C LEU A 222 7.97 8.65 15.83
N ILE A 223 8.98 8.21 16.58
CA ILE A 223 8.85 7.34 17.76
C ILE A 223 9.62 7.91 18.96
N GLY A 224 9.12 7.73 20.19
CA GLY A 224 9.71 8.27 21.43
C GLY A 224 8.83 9.35 22.06
N THR A 225 9.41 10.48 22.47
CA THR A 225 8.65 11.63 22.99
C THR A 225 8.68 12.81 22.02
N PRO A 226 7.68 13.71 22.04
CA PRO A 226 7.69 14.91 21.20
C PRO A 226 8.95 15.78 21.35
N GLU A 227 9.58 15.77 22.52
CA GLU A 227 10.80 16.52 22.84
C GLU A 227 12.08 15.83 22.36
N ASN A 228 12.06 14.49 22.27
CA ASN A 228 13.20 13.69 21.83
C ASN A 228 12.75 12.53 20.92
N PRO A 229 12.24 12.83 19.71
CA PRO A 229 11.77 11.82 18.79
C PRO A 229 12.94 11.13 18.06
N LYS A 230 12.66 9.95 17.54
CA LYS A 230 13.47 9.20 16.58
C LYS A 230 12.66 8.92 15.31
N ILE A 231 13.35 8.72 14.20
CA ILE A 231 12.71 8.51 12.89
C ILE A 231 12.44 7.02 12.66
N TYR A 232 11.22 6.67 12.21
CA TYR A 232 10.92 5.34 11.66
C TYR A 232 10.15 5.38 10.34
N GLY A 233 9.53 6.50 9.98
CA GLY A 233 8.79 6.63 8.72
C GLY A 233 9.69 6.53 7.48
N ALA A 234 9.26 5.78 6.47
CA ALA A 234 10.05 5.44 5.29
C ALA A 234 10.41 6.64 4.40
N GLY A 235 9.49 7.59 4.21
CA GLY A 235 9.77 8.86 3.52
C GLY A 235 10.92 9.61 4.20
N LEU A 236 10.90 9.68 5.53
CA LEU A 236 11.99 10.30 6.30
C LEU A 236 13.27 9.45 6.31
N LEU A 237 13.20 8.13 6.21
CA LEU A 237 14.38 7.25 6.18
C LEU A 237 15.06 7.17 4.81
N SER A 238 14.39 7.66 3.75
CA SER A 238 14.88 7.64 2.38
C SER A 238 15.31 9.02 1.85
N SER A 239 15.05 10.09 2.61
CA SER A 239 15.30 11.49 2.22
C SER A 239 16.05 12.24 3.32
N ILE A 240 17.37 12.43 3.17
CA ILE A 240 18.21 13.11 4.18
C ILE A 240 17.76 14.55 4.44
N GLY A 241 17.34 15.26 3.39
CA GLY A 241 16.84 16.63 3.51
C GLY A 241 15.64 16.69 4.44
N GLU A 242 14.68 15.78 4.25
CA GLU A 242 13.51 15.69 5.12
C GLU A 242 13.83 15.12 6.50
N SER A 243 14.74 14.12 6.61
CA SER A 243 15.19 13.60 7.91
C SER A 243 15.80 14.71 8.76
N ALA A 244 16.62 15.58 8.16
CA ALA A 244 17.25 16.68 8.88
C ALA A 244 16.24 17.77 9.23
N TRP A 245 15.37 18.14 8.28
CA TRP A 245 14.34 19.14 8.47
C TRP A 245 13.36 18.77 9.59
N CYS A 246 12.91 17.51 9.63
CA CYS A 246 11.92 17.05 10.60
C CYS A 246 12.41 17.14 12.05
N MET A 247 13.73 17.03 12.26
CA MET A 247 14.37 17.13 13.57
C MET A 247 14.56 18.57 14.05
N THR A 248 14.29 19.58 13.21
CA THR A 248 14.37 21.00 13.60
C THR A 248 13.10 21.50 14.31
N ASP A 249 13.20 22.54 15.14
CA ASP A 249 12.05 23.13 15.85
C ASP A 249 10.98 23.76 14.93
N LYS A 250 11.24 23.85 13.62
CA LYS A 250 10.29 24.38 12.64
C LYS A 250 9.14 23.42 12.35
N VAL A 251 9.36 22.11 12.52
CA VAL A 251 8.33 21.08 12.34
C VAL A 251 7.67 20.81 13.69
N LYS A 252 6.35 20.89 13.77
CA LYS A 252 5.62 20.64 15.03
C LYS A 252 5.54 19.14 15.31
N LYS A 253 5.94 18.72 16.52
CA LYS A 253 5.82 17.32 16.98
C LYS A 253 4.58 17.18 17.83
N LYS A 254 3.65 16.34 17.39
CA LYS A 254 2.40 16.06 18.11
C LYS A 254 2.43 14.63 18.64
N PRO A 255 1.91 14.35 19.84
CA PRO A 255 1.63 12.96 20.24
C PRO A 255 0.72 12.29 19.21
N TYR A 256 1.05 11.05 18.83
CA TYR A 256 0.22 10.25 17.94
C TYR A 256 -1.12 9.90 18.60
N SER A 257 -2.20 9.97 17.82
CA SER A 257 -3.57 9.64 18.23
C SER A 257 -4.40 9.35 16.97
N ILE A 258 -5.67 8.97 17.16
CA ILE A 258 -6.62 8.80 16.07
C ILE A 258 -6.82 10.08 15.23
N ASP A 259 -6.47 11.26 15.75
CA ASP A 259 -6.55 12.53 15.01
C ASP A 259 -5.68 12.54 13.74
N ALA A 260 -4.66 11.68 13.68
CA ALA A 260 -3.85 11.48 12.49
C ALA A 260 -4.71 11.04 11.28
N ALA A 261 -5.75 10.23 11.48
CA ALA A 261 -6.67 9.84 10.41
C ALA A 261 -7.40 11.04 9.78
N TYR A 262 -7.64 12.08 10.56
CA TYR A 262 -8.40 13.28 10.16
C TYR A 262 -7.50 14.46 9.80
N THR A 263 -6.18 14.27 9.82
CA THR A 263 -5.21 15.30 9.45
C THR A 263 -4.82 15.13 7.99
N SER A 264 -5.22 16.06 7.12
CA SER A 264 -4.81 16.08 5.72
C SER A 264 -3.33 16.45 5.57
N PHE A 265 -2.74 16.05 4.43
CA PHE A 265 -1.34 16.31 4.07
C PHE A 265 -1.22 16.76 2.62
N ASP A 266 -0.11 17.43 2.32
CA ASP A 266 0.30 17.82 0.96
C ASP A 266 1.60 17.07 0.64
N ILE A 267 1.59 16.33 -0.46
CA ILE A 267 2.74 15.52 -0.93
C ILE A 267 3.83 16.38 -1.60
N THR A 268 3.50 17.61 -1.98
CA THR A 268 4.38 18.49 -2.76
C THR A 268 5.21 19.45 -1.89
N GLN A 269 4.93 19.50 -0.59
CA GLN A 269 5.56 20.44 0.34
C GLN A 269 6.16 19.72 1.57
N PRO A 270 7.18 20.31 2.21
CA PRO A 270 7.68 19.80 3.50
C PRO A 270 6.58 19.76 4.56
N GLN A 271 6.52 18.67 5.33
CA GLN A 271 5.43 18.43 6.27
C GLN A 271 5.45 19.43 7.45
N PRO A 272 4.35 20.18 7.70
CA PRO A 272 4.31 21.22 8.74
C PRO A 272 4.21 20.67 10.18
N GLN A 273 3.72 19.45 10.32
CA GLN A 273 3.68 18.71 11.57
C GLN A 273 3.97 17.24 11.32
N LEU A 274 4.43 16.54 12.35
CA LEU A 274 4.58 15.09 12.39
C LEU A 274 4.02 14.54 13.71
N PHE A 275 3.66 13.25 13.68
CA PHE A 275 3.14 12.55 14.85
C PHE A 275 4.22 11.65 15.47
N VAL A 276 4.25 11.62 16.81
CA VAL A 276 5.21 10.87 17.61
C VAL A 276 4.47 9.80 18.42
N THR A 277 4.70 8.53 18.07
CA THR A 277 4.20 7.39 18.85
C THR A 277 5.17 7.07 20.00
N PRO A 278 4.73 6.68 21.20
CA PRO A 278 5.64 6.26 22.26
C PRO A 278 6.41 4.98 21.89
N ASP A 279 5.73 4.01 21.26
CA ASP A 279 6.26 2.73 20.83
C ASP A 279 5.45 2.17 19.64
N PHE A 280 5.86 1.02 19.10
CA PHE A 280 5.15 0.37 17.98
C PHE A 280 3.84 -0.30 18.41
N ALA A 281 3.74 -0.81 19.64
CA ALA A 281 2.50 -1.39 20.17
C ALA A 281 1.35 -0.36 20.19
N TYR A 282 1.66 0.91 20.50
CA TYR A 282 0.70 1.99 20.48
C TYR A 282 0.19 2.32 19.06
N LEU A 283 1.00 2.09 18.01
CA LEU A 283 0.51 2.20 16.62
C LEU A 283 -0.65 1.25 16.36
N SER A 284 -0.50 -0.01 16.79
CA SER A 284 -1.54 -1.03 16.69
C SER A 284 -2.77 -0.68 17.50
N GLN A 285 -2.60 -0.13 18.70
CA GLN A 285 -3.73 0.31 19.53
C GLN A 285 -4.58 1.38 18.81
N VAL A 286 -3.96 2.41 18.25
CA VAL A 286 -4.68 3.48 17.55
C VAL A 286 -5.29 2.98 16.25
N LEU A 287 -4.62 2.09 15.52
CA LEU A 287 -5.20 1.45 14.33
C LEU A 287 -6.46 0.65 14.67
N GLU A 288 -6.44 -0.10 15.77
CA GLU A 288 -7.60 -0.86 16.26
C GLU A 288 -8.73 0.06 16.74
N GLU A 289 -8.39 1.18 17.40
CA GLU A 289 -9.35 2.24 17.76
C GLU A 289 -10.02 2.81 16.50
N PHE A 290 -9.22 3.14 15.48
CA PHE A 290 -9.72 3.63 14.20
C PHE A 290 -10.60 2.58 13.49
N ALA A 291 -10.17 1.31 13.45
CA ALA A 291 -10.92 0.24 12.84
C ALA A 291 -12.29 0.02 13.51
N ASN A 292 -12.40 0.26 14.81
CA ASN A 292 -13.69 0.23 15.52
C ASN A 292 -14.65 1.34 15.07
N THR A 293 -14.17 2.37 14.37
CA THR A 293 -15.02 3.42 13.77
C THR A 293 -15.50 3.09 12.36
N MET A 294 -14.84 2.14 11.68
CA MET A 294 -15.10 1.79 10.28
C MET A 294 -16.35 0.92 10.12
N ALA A 295 -16.93 0.95 8.93
CA ALA A 295 -18.00 0.07 8.47
C ALA A 295 -17.60 -1.42 8.57
N LEU A 296 -16.30 -1.71 8.44
CA LEU A 296 -15.73 -3.04 8.65
C LEU A 296 -16.10 -3.65 10.00
N ARG A 297 -16.31 -2.85 11.06
CA ARG A 297 -16.69 -3.34 12.40
C ARG A 297 -18.05 -2.86 12.90
N LYS A 298 -18.57 -1.78 12.32
CA LYS A 298 -19.88 -1.22 12.68
C LYS A 298 -21.03 -1.68 11.80
N GLY A 299 -20.74 -2.03 10.54
CA GLY A 299 -21.74 -2.38 9.54
C GLY A 299 -22.90 -1.38 9.47
N GLY A 300 -24.11 -1.89 9.66
CA GLY A 300 -25.35 -1.14 9.75
C GLY A 300 -25.71 -0.35 8.49
N LEU A 301 -26.62 0.62 8.67
CA LEU A 301 -27.11 1.48 7.59
C LEU A 301 -26.01 2.32 6.96
N SER A 302 -25.09 2.84 7.78
CA SER A 302 -23.96 3.65 7.31
C SER A 302 -23.02 2.84 6.41
N GLY A 303 -22.69 1.60 6.81
CA GLY A 303 -21.82 0.71 6.05
C GLY A 303 -22.39 0.38 4.67
N ILE A 304 -23.65 -0.02 4.58
CA ILE A 304 -24.27 -0.32 3.28
C ILE A 304 -24.46 0.94 2.41
N LYS A 305 -24.76 2.11 3.00
CA LYS A 305 -24.81 3.37 2.25
C LYS A 305 -23.44 3.73 1.65
N LYS A 306 -22.34 3.47 2.37
CA LYS A 306 -20.98 3.63 1.84
C LYS A 306 -20.72 2.70 0.66
N LEU A 307 -21.10 1.42 0.74
CA LEU A 307 -20.98 0.47 -0.37
C LEU A 307 -21.81 0.87 -1.60
N ILE A 308 -23.03 1.37 -1.40
CA ILE A 308 -23.86 1.88 -2.50
C ILE A 308 -23.20 3.10 -3.16
N ALA A 309 -22.60 4.00 -2.35
CA ALA A 309 -21.92 5.18 -2.85
C ALA A 309 -20.60 4.86 -3.58
N SER A 310 -19.88 3.81 -3.17
CA SER A 310 -18.64 3.40 -3.84
C SER A 310 -18.90 2.89 -5.25
N LYS A 311 -20.05 2.24 -5.48
CA LYS A 311 -20.41 1.54 -6.74
C LYS A 311 -19.44 0.42 -7.12
N GLU A 312 -18.60 0.00 -6.18
CA GLU A 312 -17.63 -1.08 -6.36
C GLU A 312 -18.18 -2.40 -5.81
N LEU A 313 -17.46 -3.49 -6.08
CA LEU A 313 -17.71 -4.77 -5.42
C LEU A 313 -17.43 -4.62 -3.93
N GLY A 314 -18.40 -4.99 -3.10
CA GLY A 314 -18.23 -5.03 -1.66
C GLY A 314 -18.98 -6.18 -1.04
N THR A 315 -18.84 -6.31 0.26
CA THR A 315 -19.47 -7.35 1.05
C THR A 315 -20.15 -6.77 2.27
N ILE A 316 -21.36 -7.26 2.57
CA ILE A 316 -21.96 -7.12 3.89
C ILE A 316 -21.92 -8.46 4.61
N GLU A 317 -21.68 -8.44 5.92
CA GLU A 317 -21.86 -9.59 6.80
C GLU A 317 -23.06 -9.34 7.70
N LEU A 318 -23.93 -10.33 7.81
CA LEU A 318 -25.12 -10.27 8.65
C LEU A 318 -24.79 -10.75 10.07
N SER A 319 -25.68 -10.48 11.04
CA SER A 319 -25.55 -10.96 12.42
C SER A 319 -25.45 -12.49 12.54
N THR A 320 -25.94 -13.24 11.55
CA THR A 320 -25.75 -14.70 11.42
C THR A 320 -24.35 -15.13 10.98
N GLY A 321 -23.50 -14.20 10.54
CA GLY A 321 -22.21 -14.47 9.90
C GLY A 321 -22.32 -14.81 8.40
N LEU A 322 -23.53 -14.78 7.83
CA LEU A 322 -23.71 -14.90 6.38
C LEU A 322 -23.16 -13.65 5.69
N GLN A 323 -22.31 -13.85 4.69
CA GLN A 323 -21.68 -12.80 3.90
C GLN A 323 -22.33 -12.74 2.52
N ILE A 324 -22.63 -11.54 2.04
CA ILE A 324 -23.18 -11.30 0.71
C ILE A 324 -22.25 -10.34 -0.02
N SER A 325 -21.65 -10.82 -1.11
CA SER A 325 -20.69 -10.07 -1.92
C SER A 325 -21.29 -9.70 -3.27
N GLY A 326 -21.30 -8.43 -3.62
CA GLY A 326 -21.86 -7.93 -4.87
C GLY A 326 -21.79 -6.41 -4.99
N ASN A 327 -22.37 -5.85 -6.05
CA ASN A 327 -22.49 -4.41 -6.22
C ASN A 327 -23.83 -3.94 -5.63
N PHE A 328 -23.78 -3.22 -4.50
CA PHE A 328 -24.99 -2.78 -3.80
C PHE A 328 -25.63 -1.57 -4.51
N ASP A 329 -26.92 -1.67 -4.80
CA ASP A 329 -27.66 -0.67 -5.57
C ASP A 329 -28.58 0.19 -4.70
N SER A 330 -29.29 -0.43 -3.74
CA SER A 330 -30.21 0.29 -2.88
C SER A 330 -30.41 -0.38 -1.52
N VAL A 331 -30.86 0.43 -0.56
CA VAL A 331 -31.25 0.02 0.79
C VAL A 331 -32.58 0.69 1.16
N ILE A 332 -33.48 -0.04 1.81
CA ILE A 332 -34.69 0.49 2.41
C ILE A 332 -34.42 0.64 3.91
N GLU A 333 -34.75 1.82 4.42
CA GLU A 333 -34.49 2.23 5.79
C GLU A 333 -35.79 2.37 6.58
N HIS A 334 -35.76 1.96 7.84
CA HIS A 334 -36.81 2.19 8.82
C HIS A 334 -36.17 2.46 10.18
N GLU A 335 -36.52 3.56 10.83
CA GLU A 335 -35.99 3.96 12.14
C GLU A 335 -34.45 3.92 12.21
N ASP A 336 -33.78 4.53 11.23
CA ASP A 336 -32.31 4.58 11.09
C ASP A 336 -31.62 3.20 10.95
N LYS A 337 -32.39 2.14 10.63
CA LYS A 337 -31.89 0.78 10.39
C LYS A 337 -32.18 0.30 8.97
N PRO A 338 -31.29 -0.52 8.38
CA PRO A 338 -31.57 -1.15 7.10
C PRO A 338 -32.57 -2.30 7.31
N VAL A 339 -33.67 -2.30 6.56
CA VAL A 339 -34.70 -3.36 6.61
C VAL A 339 -34.78 -4.18 5.33
N PHE A 340 -34.15 -3.71 4.25
CA PHE A 340 -33.99 -4.46 3.01
C PHE A 340 -32.79 -3.92 2.27
N PHE A 341 -31.99 -4.80 1.67
CA PHE A 341 -30.92 -4.42 0.76
C PHE A 341 -31.09 -5.05 -0.62
N GLN A 342 -30.53 -4.41 -1.63
CA GLN A 342 -30.50 -4.92 -2.99
C GLN A 342 -29.09 -4.76 -3.57
N ALA A 343 -28.49 -5.89 -3.95
CA ALA A 343 -27.36 -5.94 -4.86
C ALA A 343 -27.85 -6.18 -6.29
N LYS A 344 -27.13 -5.64 -7.28
CA LYS A 344 -27.40 -5.81 -8.71
C LYS A 344 -26.29 -6.61 -9.38
N GLY A 345 -26.67 -7.33 -10.42
CA GLY A 345 -25.72 -8.14 -11.19
C GLY A 345 -25.12 -9.30 -10.38
N PRO A 346 -23.98 -9.85 -10.79
CA PRO A 346 -23.40 -11.05 -10.19
C PRO A 346 -23.20 -10.88 -8.67
N THR A 347 -23.81 -11.75 -7.88
CA THR A 347 -23.73 -11.76 -6.40
C THR A 347 -23.39 -13.16 -5.90
N ALA A 348 -22.56 -13.25 -4.87
CA ALA A 348 -22.23 -14.52 -4.23
C ALA A 348 -22.54 -14.47 -2.73
N LEU A 349 -22.99 -15.58 -2.17
CA LEU A 349 -23.16 -15.73 -0.72
C LEU A 349 -22.06 -16.62 -0.17
N SER A 350 -21.47 -16.21 0.94
CA SER A 350 -20.36 -16.89 1.59
C SER A 350 -20.62 -17.04 3.08
N PHE A 351 -19.93 -17.97 3.72
CA PHE A 351 -19.88 -18.08 5.17
C PHE A 351 -18.45 -18.38 5.59
N ARG A 352 -17.85 -17.51 6.41
CA ARG A 352 -16.42 -17.56 6.79
C ARG A 352 -15.50 -17.56 5.57
N ASP A 353 -15.71 -16.59 4.68
CA ASP A 353 -14.85 -16.33 3.51
C ASP A 353 -14.80 -17.51 2.52
N LYS A 354 -15.88 -18.31 2.51
CA LYS A 354 -16.09 -19.44 1.59
C LYS A 354 -17.47 -19.41 0.98
N GLU A 355 -17.51 -19.45 -0.35
CA GLU A 355 -18.75 -19.48 -1.12
C GLU A 355 -19.64 -20.65 -0.68
N LEU A 356 -20.93 -20.37 -0.47
CA LEU A 356 -21.92 -21.39 -0.20
C LEU A 356 -22.26 -22.16 -1.47
N VAL A 357 -22.29 -23.49 -1.35
CA VAL A 357 -22.64 -24.39 -2.46
C VAL A 357 -24.02 -24.02 -3.02
N GLY A 358 -24.07 -23.72 -4.32
CA GLY A 358 -25.30 -23.34 -5.00
C GLY A 358 -25.68 -21.85 -4.88
N HIS A 359 -24.84 -21.00 -4.27
CA HIS A 359 -25.07 -19.56 -4.17
C HIS A 359 -23.92 -18.72 -4.75
N SER A 360 -23.36 -19.19 -5.86
CA SER A 360 -22.32 -18.48 -6.62
C SER A 360 -22.89 -17.35 -7.46
N ILE A 361 -21.98 -16.57 -8.07
CA ILE A 361 -22.32 -15.52 -9.04
C ILE A 361 -23.13 -16.01 -10.25
N LYS A 362 -23.09 -17.31 -10.56
CA LYS A 362 -23.90 -17.91 -11.62
C LYS A 362 -25.34 -18.09 -11.20
N GLN A 363 -25.57 -18.42 -9.93
CA GLN A 363 -26.91 -18.58 -9.39
C GLN A 363 -27.61 -17.22 -9.24
N HIS A 364 -26.90 -16.21 -8.72
CA HIS A 364 -27.45 -14.87 -8.50
C HIS A 364 -26.87 -13.86 -9.51
N ALA A 365 -26.97 -14.19 -10.80
CA ALA A 365 -26.37 -13.40 -11.89
C ALA A 365 -27.02 -12.02 -12.08
N SER A 366 -28.30 -11.87 -11.72
CA SER A 366 -29.06 -10.63 -11.86
C SER A 366 -29.02 -9.73 -10.62
N GLY A 367 -28.54 -10.24 -9.50
CA GLY A 367 -28.56 -9.55 -8.21
C GLY A 367 -29.09 -10.44 -7.09
N PHE A 368 -29.03 -9.91 -5.88
CA PHE A 368 -29.57 -10.54 -4.69
C PHE A 368 -30.17 -9.47 -3.79
N GLY A 369 -31.39 -9.69 -3.32
CA GLY A 369 -32.05 -8.80 -2.38
C GLY A 369 -32.70 -9.60 -1.27
N SER A 370 -32.63 -9.07 -0.05
CA SER A 370 -33.20 -9.75 1.13
C SER A 370 -33.64 -8.74 2.19
N PRO A 371 -34.73 -9.05 2.93
CA PRO A 371 -35.05 -8.31 4.15
C PRO A 371 -33.99 -8.50 5.22
N LEU A 372 -34.03 -7.60 6.19
CA LEU A 372 -33.25 -7.62 7.42
C LEU A 372 -34.18 -7.31 8.60
N GLY A 373 -33.77 -7.72 9.80
CA GLY A 373 -34.45 -7.39 11.04
C GLY A 373 -35.46 -8.41 11.52
N LYS A 374 -36.34 -7.97 12.41
CA LYS A 374 -37.33 -8.83 13.08
C LYS A 374 -38.64 -8.89 12.31
N LEU A 375 -39.39 -9.97 12.57
CA LEU A 375 -40.77 -10.08 12.15
C LEU A 375 -41.65 -9.17 13.01
N LYS A 376 -42.59 -8.49 12.37
CA LYS A 376 -43.49 -7.54 13.02
C LYS A 376 -44.30 -8.23 14.12
N GLY A 377 -44.20 -7.68 15.33
CA GLY A 377 -44.92 -8.21 16.50
C GLY A 377 -44.27 -9.44 17.14
N MET A 378 -43.05 -9.82 16.74
CA MET A 378 -42.27 -10.89 17.35
C MET A 378 -41.12 -10.34 18.19
N ASN A 379 -40.84 -11.00 19.32
CA ASN A 379 -39.75 -10.58 20.21
C ASN A 379 -38.36 -11.08 19.74
N LEU A 380 -38.32 -12.27 19.14
CA LEU A 380 -37.10 -12.92 18.65
C LEU A 380 -36.93 -12.66 17.14
N ALA A 381 -35.68 -12.44 16.72
CA ALA A 381 -35.33 -12.52 15.30
C ALA A 381 -35.33 -13.98 14.84
N ILE A 382 -35.48 -14.22 13.54
CA ILE A 382 -35.52 -15.58 12.97
C ILE A 382 -34.24 -16.37 13.32
N GLU A 383 -33.10 -15.70 13.36
CA GLU A 383 -31.81 -16.30 13.74
C GLU A 383 -31.77 -16.82 15.18
N ASP A 384 -32.54 -16.24 16.09
CA ASP A 384 -32.61 -16.63 17.51
C ASP A 384 -33.73 -17.67 17.79
N MET A 385 -34.49 -18.08 16.78
CA MET A 385 -35.61 -18.99 16.96
C MET A 385 -35.14 -20.45 17.02
N SER A 386 -35.57 -21.16 18.07
CA SER A 386 -35.36 -22.61 18.15
C SER A 386 -36.21 -23.35 17.09
N PRO A 387 -35.92 -24.63 16.79
CA PRO A 387 -36.77 -25.42 15.91
C PRO A 387 -38.25 -25.48 16.35
N LEU A 388 -38.52 -25.39 17.66
CA LEU A 388 -39.88 -25.34 18.19
C LEU A 388 -40.55 -24.00 17.87
N ASP A 389 -39.82 -22.90 18.03
CA ASP A 389 -40.30 -21.55 17.72
C ASP A 389 -40.61 -21.40 16.22
N LEU A 390 -39.68 -21.82 15.36
CA LEU A 390 -39.87 -21.81 13.90
C LEU A 390 -41.14 -22.60 13.51
N LYS A 391 -41.36 -23.76 14.13
CA LYS A 391 -42.56 -24.56 13.89
C LYS A 391 -43.83 -23.88 14.38
N ALA A 392 -43.80 -23.22 15.54
CA ALA A 392 -44.92 -22.46 16.08
C ALA A 392 -45.35 -21.31 15.14
N TYR A 393 -44.39 -20.74 14.40
CA TYR A 393 -44.64 -19.70 13.39
C TYR A 393 -44.83 -20.23 11.97
N ASN A 394 -44.97 -21.55 11.79
CA ASN A 394 -45.13 -22.21 10.48
C ASN A 394 -43.94 -22.01 9.51
N ILE A 395 -42.75 -21.70 10.04
CA ILE A 395 -41.51 -21.55 9.28
C ILE A 395 -40.83 -22.93 9.17
N PHE A 396 -41.36 -23.80 8.30
CA PHE A 396 -40.78 -25.11 7.98
C PHE A 396 -41.14 -25.55 6.56
N GLU A 397 -40.44 -26.57 6.05
CA GLU A 397 -40.51 -27.01 4.66
C GLU A 397 -41.91 -27.45 4.22
N GLY A 398 -42.28 -27.10 2.98
CA GLY A 398 -43.55 -27.42 2.34
C GLY A 398 -44.72 -26.50 2.69
N GLN A 399 -44.50 -25.49 3.53
CA GLN A 399 -45.56 -24.64 4.03
C GLN A 399 -45.67 -23.31 3.25
N GLN A 400 -46.90 -22.97 2.86
CA GLN A 400 -47.25 -21.65 2.33
C GLN A 400 -47.36 -20.64 3.48
N ILE A 401 -46.57 -19.58 3.41
CA ILE A 401 -46.45 -18.60 4.50
C ILE A 401 -46.36 -17.18 3.97
N SER A 402 -46.74 -16.23 4.83
CA SER A 402 -46.57 -14.80 4.63
C SER A 402 -45.88 -14.21 5.87
N LEU A 403 -44.64 -13.78 5.71
CA LEU A 403 -43.82 -13.14 6.75
C LEU A 403 -43.83 -11.62 6.53
N GLU A 404 -44.16 -10.84 7.56
CA GLU A 404 -44.06 -9.38 7.55
C GLU A 404 -42.97 -8.95 8.54
N PHE A 405 -41.96 -8.26 8.04
CA PHE A 405 -40.86 -7.68 8.82
C PHE A 405 -41.23 -6.28 9.33
N GLU A 406 -40.53 -5.86 10.38
CA GLU A 406 -40.47 -4.44 10.75
C GLU A 406 -40.03 -3.59 9.54
N GLY A 407 -40.59 -2.40 9.37
CA GLY A 407 -40.38 -1.60 8.15
C GLY A 407 -41.23 -2.01 6.94
N HIS A 408 -42.26 -2.86 7.12
CA HIS A 408 -43.26 -3.21 6.10
C HIS A 408 -42.72 -3.95 4.88
N ILE A 409 -41.64 -4.71 5.05
CA ILE A 409 -41.23 -5.70 4.05
C ILE A 409 -42.02 -6.97 4.27
N LYS A 410 -42.68 -7.46 3.22
CA LYS A 410 -43.50 -8.66 3.27
C LYS A 410 -42.99 -9.68 2.26
N ILE A 411 -42.83 -10.91 2.71
CA ILE A 411 -42.48 -12.07 1.89
C ILE A 411 -43.63 -13.06 1.95
N ALA A 412 -44.14 -13.48 0.81
CA ALA A 412 -45.13 -14.54 0.71
C ALA A 412 -44.71 -15.59 -0.31
N GLY A 413 -44.79 -16.87 0.05
CA GLY A 413 -44.38 -17.98 -0.81
C GLY A 413 -44.40 -19.32 -0.07
N GLU A 414 -43.95 -20.39 -0.72
CA GLU A 414 -43.82 -21.70 -0.09
C GLU A 414 -42.36 -21.99 0.27
N ILE A 415 -42.09 -22.36 1.52
CA ILE A 415 -40.74 -22.70 1.98
C ILE A 415 -40.32 -24.05 1.36
N ILE A 416 -39.21 -24.06 0.63
CA ILE A 416 -38.61 -25.28 0.08
C ILE A 416 -37.64 -25.89 1.08
N THR A 417 -36.68 -25.10 1.54
CA THR A 417 -35.63 -25.58 2.46
C THR A 417 -34.99 -24.43 3.23
N GLY A 418 -34.41 -24.77 4.39
CA GLY A 418 -33.62 -23.85 5.21
C GLY A 418 -32.16 -24.34 5.31
N THR A 419 -31.22 -23.46 4.99
CA THR A 419 -29.78 -23.72 5.15
C THR A 419 -29.35 -23.31 6.54
N ARG A 420 -28.58 -24.17 7.21
CA ARG A 420 -28.04 -23.92 8.55
C ARG A 420 -26.51 -23.86 8.53
N ASN A 421 -25.93 -23.09 9.45
CA ASN A 421 -24.49 -23.10 9.69
C ASN A 421 -24.07 -24.36 10.49
N LEU A 422 -22.77 -24.49 10.79
CA LEU A 422 -22.22 -25.62 11.55
C LEU A 422 -22.72 -25.69 13.01
N GLN A 423 -23.19 -24.57 13.55
CA GLN A 423 -23.76 -24.46 14.90
C GLN A 423 -25.25 -24.84 14.91
N GLY A 424 -25.87 -24.97 13.74
CA GLY A 424 -27.28 -25.30 13.58
C GLY A 424 -28.19 -24.07 13.44
N ASP A 425 -27.66 -22.86 13.40
CA ASP A 425 -28.45 -21.64 13.22
C ASP A 425 -28.88 -21.50 11.76
N ILE A 426 -30.09 -21.01 11.54
CA ILE A 426 -30.63 -20.83 10.19
C ILE A 426 -30.05 -19.56 9.57
N ILE A 427 -29.42 -19.70 8.40
CA ILE A 427 -28.75 -18.58 7.70
C ILE A 427 -29.45 -18.22 6.39
N LEU A 428 -30.15 -19.17 5.76
CA LEU A 428 -30.93 -18.93 4.55
C LEU A 428 -32.26 -19.69 4.62
N VAL A 429 -33.31 -19.09 4.05
CA VAL A 429 -34.59 -19.76 3.78
C VAL A 429 -34.92 -19.60 2.31
N THR A 430 -35.12 -20.71 1.61
CA THR A 430 -35.44 -20.70 0.17
C THR A 430 -36.93 -20.91 -0.05
N PHE A 431 -37.51 -20.08 -0.92
CA PHE A 431 -38.92 -20.06 -1.26
C PHE A 431 -39.15 -20.33 -2.75
N LYS A 432 -40.27 -21.01 -3.07
CA LYS A 432 -40.86 -21.02 -4.41
C LYS A 432 -42.11 -20.14 -4.46
N ASP A 433 -42.51 -19.73 -5.66
CA ASP A 433 -43.69 -18.88 -5.91
C ASP A 433 -43.69 -17.63 -5.01
N CYS A 434 -42.50 -17.08 -4.79
CA CYS A 434 -42.25 -16.04 -3.81
C CYS A 434 -42.57 -14.65 -4.37
N THR A 435 -43.22 -13.80 -3.59
CA THR A 435 -43.35 -12.37 -3.83
C THR A 435 -42.83 -11.60 -2.63
N VAL A 436 -41.97 -10.62 -2.89
CA VAL A 436 -41.44 -9.69 -1.89
C VAL A 436 -41.96 -8.29 -2.20
N THR A 437 -42.57 -7.65 -1.22
CA THR A 437 -43.14 -6.30 -1.36
C THR A 437 -42.70 -5.39 -0.22
N HIS A 438 -42.52 -4.10 -0.51
CA HIS A 438 -42.44 -3.05 0.48
C HIS A 438 -43.67 -2.14 0.32
N LYS A 439 -44.60 -2.20 1.28
CA LYS A 439 -45.93 -1.59 1.16
C LYS A 439 -46.60 -2.06 -0.14
N ASP A 440 -46.95 -1.15 -1.05
CA ASP A 440 -47.60 -1.47 -2.33
C ASP A 440 -46.62 -1.77 -3.48
N LYS A 441 -45.31 -1.58 -3.26
CA LYS A 441 -44.28 -1.79 -4.29
C LYS A 441 -43.78 -3.23 -4.25
N VAL A 442 -43.84 -3.92 -5.39
CA VAL A 442 -43.18 -5.22 -5.57
C VAL A 442 -41.69 -5.00 -5.74
N LEU A 443 -40.88 -5.62 -4.87
CA LEU A 443 -39.42 -5.63 -4.93
C LEU A 443 -38.91 -6.84 -5.72
N PHE A 444 -39.54 -7.99 -5.53
CA PHE A 444 -39.20 -9.23 -6.21
C PHE A 444 -40.46 -10.07 -6.44
N LYS A 445 -40.50 -10.78 -7.57
CA LYS A 445 -41.56 -11.76 -7.86
C LYS A 445 -40.97 -12.93 -8.63
N SER A 446 -40.96 -14.09 -7.98
CA SER A 446 -40.55 -15.36 -8.56
C SER A 446 -41.42 -15.69 -9.78
N LYS A 447 -40.77 -16.13 -10.84
CA LYS A 447 -41.41 -16.76 -12.00
C LYS A 447 -41.18 -18.26 -11.95
N GLU A 448 -39.97 -18.69 -12.32
CA GLU A 448 -39.49 -20.08 -12.24
C GLU A 448 -38.28 -20.20 -11.30
N GLU A 449 -37.74 -19.07 -10.86
CA GLU A 449 -36.56 -18.99 -10.00
C GLU A 449 -36.94 -19.10 -8.52
N LEU A 450 -36.08 -19.79 -7.76
CA LEU A 450 -36.20 -19.84 -6.30
C LEU A 450 -35.70 -18.52 -5.70
N TYR A 451 -36.38 -18.07 -4.64
CA TYR A 451 -35.96 -16.91 -3.87
C TYR A 451 -35.26 -17.35 -2.59
N SER A 452 -34.00 -16.97 -2.41
CA SER A 452 -33.27 -17.24 -1.17
C SER A 452 -33.28 -15.99 -0.29
N MET A 453 -33.95 -16.09 0.85
CA MET A 453 -33.95 -15.06 1.89
C MET A 453 -32.75 -15.27 2.80
N ALA A 454 -31.83 -14.31 2.82
CA ALA A 454 -30.77 -14.24 3.82
C ALA A 454 -31.38 -13.93 5.19
N VAL A 455 -31.03 -14.73 6.19
CA VAL A 455 -31.45 -14.54 7.57
C VAL A 455 -30.39 -13.68 8.26
N GLY A 456 -30.82 -12.55 8.81
CA GLY A 456 -29.98 -11.59 9.51
C GLY A 456 -30.83 -10.51 10.16
N GLN A 457 -30.67 -10.29 11.47
CA GLN A 457 -31.29 -9.16 12.14
C GLN A 457 -30.61 -7.85 11.72
N ASP A 458 -29.28 -7.82 11.74
CA ASP A 458 -28.48 -6.63 11.53
C ASP A 458 -27.35 -6.89 10.52
N ILE A 459 -26.80 -5.83 9.94
CA ILE A 459 -25.53 -5.87 9.20
C ILE A 459 -24.42 -5.63 10.22
N SER A 460 -23.64 -6.66 10.54
CA SER A 460 -22.55 -6.60 11.51
C SER A 460 -21.28 -5.99 10.92
N SER A 461 -21.06 -6.14 9.62
CA SER A 461 -19.90 -5.62 8.91
C SER A 461 -20.25 -5.22 7.47
N ALA A 462 -19.54 -4.23 6.94
CA ALA A 462 -19.57 -3.87 5.52
C ALA A 462 -18.17 -3.43 5.07
N TYR A 463 -17.67 -3.97 3.96
CA TYR A 463 -16.29 -3.75 3.51
C TYR A 463 -16.10 -3.89 1.99
N ASN A 464 -14.99 -3.35 1.46
CA ASN A 464 -14.60 -3.46 0.05
C ASN A 464 -14.14 -4.88 -0.29
N GLY A 465 -14.49 -5.36 -1.50
CA GLY A 465 -14.07 -6.66 -2.01
C GLY A 465 -15.00 -7.81 -1.66
N PRO A 466 -14.81 -8.99 -2.27
CA PRO A 466 -15.62 -10.17 -1.99
C PRO A 466 -15.16 -10.88 -0.70
N ALA A 467 -16.08 -11.64 -0.08
CA ALA A 467 -15.77 -12.52 1.04
C ALA A 467 -14.89 -13.70 0.59
N ASP A 468 -15.30 -14.42 -0.45
CA ASP A 468 -14.47 -15.45 -1.09
C ASP A 468 -13.81 -14.87 -2.34
N LEU A 469 -12.48 -14.79 -2.32
CA LEU A 469 -11.66 -14.29 -3.44
C LEU A 469 -11.84 -15.11 -4.73
N ASN A 470 -12.36 -16.34 -4.65
CA ASN A 470 -12.59 -17.20 -5.81
C ASN A 470 -13.98 -17.03 -6.43
N SER A 471 -14.89 -16.28 -5.79
CA SER A 471 -16.25 -16.07 -6.30
C SER A 471 -16.30 -15.11 -7.49
N PHE A 472 -15.32 -14.21 -7.61
CA PHE A 472 -15.26 -13.16 -8.63
C PHE A 472 -13.93 -13.22 -9.37
N ASP A 473 -13.94 -12.88 -10.65
CA ASP A 473 -12.70 -12.66 -11.39
C ASP A 473 -12.16 -11.26 -11.07
N LEU A 474 -11.13 -11.22 -10.23
CA LEU A 474 -10.46 -9.98 -9.82
C LEU A 474 -9.25 -9.65 -10.69
N VAL A 475 -8.91 -10.51 -11.67
CA VAL A 475 -7.81 -10.27 -12.61
C VAL A 475 -8.30 -9.31 -13.70
N THR A 476 -8.02 -8.03 -13.52
CA THR A 476 -8.55 -6.94 -14.34
C THR A 476 -7.47 -5.98 -14.84
N HIS A 477 -6.20 -6.21 -14.47
CA HIS A 477 -5.10 -5.30 -14.78
C HIS A 477 -4.73 -5.37 -16.27
N GLU A 478 -5.22 -4.41 -17.03
CA GLU A 478 -4.64 -4.05 -18.32
C GLU A 478 -3.47 -3.08 -18.06
N VAL A 479 -2.25 -3.49 -18.42
CA VAL A 479 -1.05 -2.65 -18.32
C VAL A 479 -1.18 -1.51 -19.34
N SER A 480 -1.81 -0.40 -18.94
CA SER A 480 -2.17 0.68 -19.86
C SER A 480 -1.00 1.61 -20.22
N SER A 481 0.07 1.62 -19.42
CA SER A 481 1.33 2.32 -19.70
C SER A 481 2.41 1.90 -18.71
N MET A 482 3.62 1.60 -19.20
CA MET A 482 4.80 1.35 -18.38
C MET A 482 5.54 2.67 -18.13
N THR A 483 6.37 2.75 -17.09
CA THR A 483 7.33 3.86 -16.96
C THR A 483 8.16 4.00 -18.25
N ILE A 484 8.22 5.23 -18.77
CA ILE A 484 8.94 5.54 -20.01
C ILE A 484 10.43 5.55 -19.69
N LYS A 485 11.14 4.49 -20.08
CA LYS A 485 12.61 4.42 -19.98
C LYS A 485 13.27 5.25 -21.08
N SER A 486 14.33 5.95 -20.74
CA SER A 486 15.14 6.76 -21.66
C SER A 486 15.82 5.87 -22.71
N GLU A 487 15.71 6.19 -23.99
CA GLU A 487 16.56 5.59 -25.03
C GLU A 487 17.99 6.16 -24.88
N GLY A 488 18.96 5.28 -24.61
CA GLY A 488 20.35 5.69 -24.31
C GLY A 488 21.07 6.33 -25.50
N ASN A 489 21.69 7.50 -25.27
CA ASN A 489 22.58 8.16 -26.23
C ASN A 489 24.00 7.55 -26.21
N ALA A 490 24.69 7.56 -27.36
CA ALA A 490 26.02 6.94 -27.52
C ALA A 490 27.14 7.52 -26.60
N SER A 491 27.02 8.78 -26.15
CA SER A 491 27.97 9.39 -25.19
C SER A 491 27.73 8.93 -23.76
N GLN A 492 26.48 8.63 -23.41
CA GLN A 492 26.09 8.15 -22.07
C GLN A 492 26.67 6.74 -21.83
N THR A 493 26.78 5.94 -22.89
CA THR A 493 27.35 4.59 -22.85
C THR A 493 28.84 4.55 -22.48
N GLN A 494 29.63 5.59 -22.83
CA GLN A 494 31.07 5.60 -22.49
C GLN A 494 31.32 6.05 -21.05
N LEU A 495 30.57 7.03 -20.54
CA LEU A 495 30.62 7.41 -19.13
C LEU A 495 30.26 6.22 -18.23
N GLU A 496 29.19 5.50 -18.57
CA GLU A 496 28.78 4.28 -17.87
C GLU A 496 29.87 3.21 -17.84
N GLN A 497 30.66 3.04 -18.92
CA GLN A 497 31.81 2.14 -18.93
C GLN A 497 32.90 2.55 -17.94
N PHE A 498 33.14 3.86 -17.73
CA PHE A 498 34.09 4.32 -16.71
C PHE A 498 33.57 4.05 -15.30
N TYR A 499 32.28 4.25 -15.04
CA TYR A 499 31.64 3.83 -13.79
C TYR A 499 31.76 2.32 -13.58
N GLU A 500 31.52 1.52 -14.62
CA GLU A 500 31.63 0.06 -14.55
C GLU A 500 33.05 -0.38 -14.22
N GLN A 501 34.05 0.25 -14.84
CA GLN A 501 35.46 0.00 -14.54
C GLN A 501 35.80 0.27 -13.06
N VAL A 502 35.38 1.42 -12.51
CA VAL A 502 35.62 1.77 -11.11
C VAL A 502 34.87 0.82 -10.17
N ARG A 503 33.65 0.43 -10.52
CA ARG A 503 32.88 -0.59 -9.80
C ARG A 503 33.60 -1.94 -9.79
N HIS A 504 34.10 -2.42 -10.93
CA HIS A 504 34.85 -3.67 -11.02
C HIS A 504 36.14 -3.64 -10.19
N PHE A 505 36.80 -2.48 -10.12
CA PHE A 505 37.94 -2.29 -9.23
C PHE A 505 37.53 -2.41 -7.76
N ARG A 506 36.44 -1.75 -7.34
CA ARG A 506 35.88 -1.81 -5.97
C ARG A 506 35.50 -3.22 -5.54
N GLU A 507 34.86 -3.96 -6.43
CA GLU A 507 34.39 -5.34 -6.18
C GLU A 507 35.53 -6.37 -6.28
N GLY A 508 36.76 -5.95 -6.61
CA GLY A 508 37.90 -6.85 -6.81
C GLY A 508 37.82 -7.72 -8.06
N LYS A 509 36.84 -7.49 -8.95
CA LYS A 509 36.67 -8.21 -10.23
C LYS A 509 37.75 -7.85 -11.23
N ASN A 510 38.18 -6.59 -11.26
CA ASN A 510 39.27 -6.13 -12.11
C ASN A 510 40.11 -5.05 -11.43
N ILE A 511 41.24 -5.48 -10.85
CA ILE A 511 42.17 -4.61 -10.14
C ILE A 511 43.27 -4.00 -11.03
N THR A 512 43.32 -4.35 -12.32
CA THR A 512 44.38 -3.87 -13.25
C THR A 512 44.02 -2.55 -13.93
N ILE A 513 42.80 -2.06 -13.70
CA ILE A 513 42.29 -0.80 -14.24
C ILE A 513 43.10 0.37 -13.66
N SER A 514 43.61 1.23 -14.54
CA SER A 514 44.30 2.44 -14.13
C SER A 514 43.30 3.52 -13.76
N ARG A 515 43.08 3.69 -12.45
CA ARG A 515 42.21 4.75 -11.89
C ARG A 515 42.61 6.17 -12.33
N HIS A 516 43.92 6.40 -12.52
CA HIS A 516 44.45 7.68 -13.02
C HIS A 516 43.98 7.95 -14.45
N LYS A 517 44.07 6.95 -15.34
CA LYS A 517 43.60 7.10 -16.73
C LYS A 517 42.09 7.32 -16.81
N VAL A 518 41.31 6.65 -15.95
CA VAL A 518 39.87 6.89 -15.86
C VAL A 518 39.62 8.34 -15.43
N PHE A 519 40.30 8.82 -14.39
CA PHE A 519 40.16 10.19 -13.93
C PHE A 519 40.55 11.24 -14.99
N GLU A 520 41.66 11.03 -15.71
CA GLU A 520 42.07 11.88 -16.83
C GLU A 520 40.97 11.95 -17.91
N ALA A 521 40.42 10.80 -18.30
CA ALA A 521 39.36 10.74 -19.31
C ALA A 521 38.07 11.44 -18.85
N ILE A 522 37.72 11.34 -17.57
CA ILE A 522 36.58 12.06 -16.99
C ILE A 522 36.82 13.56 -17.00
N ARG A 523 38.00 14.01 -16.57
CA ARG A 523 38.35 15.44 -16.56
C ARG A 523 38.29 16.07 -17.96
N GLU A 524 38.69 15.32 -18.99
CA GLU A 524 38.71 15.81 -20.38
C GLU A 524 37.34 15.76 -21.05
N ASN A 525 36.61 14.64 -20.92
CA ASN A 525 35.42 14.38 -21.73
C ASN A 525 34.10 14.61 -20.96
N TYR A 526 34.13 14.53 -19.63
CA TYR A 526 32.96 14.65 -18.74
C TYR A 526 33.24 15.60 -17.56
N PRO A 527 33.66 16.85 -17.81
CA PRO A 527 34.13 17.77 -16.76
C PRO A 527 33.05 18.22 -15.76
N SER A 528 31.78 17.91 -16.01
CA SER A 528 30.66 18.18 -15.11
C SER A 528 30.29 16.99 -14.22
N ASP A 529 30.86 15.80 -14.47
CA ASP A 529 30.64 14.63 -13.64
C ASP A 529 31.30 14.84 -12.27
N TRP A 530 30.56 14.54 -11.20
CA TRP A 530 31.03 14.74 -9.84
C TRP A 530 31.02 13.45 -9.02
N LEU A 531 30.12 12.51 -9.33
CA LEU A 531 29.93 11.31 -8.54
C LEU A 531 31.05 10.28 -8.78
N LEU A 532 31.52 10.07 -10.01
CA LEU A 532 32.63 9.15 -10.26
C LEU A 532 33.95 9.66 -9.65
N PRO A 533 34.32 10.96 -9.77
CA PRO A 533 35.44 11.51 -9.03
C PRO A 533 35.32 11.33 -7.51
N VAL A 534 34.13 11.47 -6.91
CA VAL A 534 33.94 11.17 -5.47
C VAL A 534 34.23 9.69 -5.16
N GLU A 535 33.80 8.75 -6.02
CA GLU A 535 34.17 7.34 -5.85
C GLU A 535 35.68 7.10 -5.98
N LEU A 536 36.35 7.77 -6.92
CA LEU A 536 37.79 7.67 -7.09
C LEU A 536 38.55 8.29 -5.90
N TYR A 537 38.05 9.38 -5.33
CA TYR A 537 38.63 10.02 -4.15
C TYR A 537 38.65 9.07 -2.96
N GLU A 538 37.54 8.38 -2.70
CA GLU A 538 37.50 7.36 -1.64
C GLU A 538 38.54 6.26 -1.89
N LEU A 539 38.57 5.70 -3.10
CA LEU A 539 39.52 4.64 -3.44
C LEU A 539 40.97 5.10 -3.33
N ALA A 540 41.26 6.36 -3.68
CA ALA A 540 42.59 6.95 -3.54
C ALA A 540 42.99 7.02 -2.06
N LYS A 541 42.08 7.48 -1.19
CA LYS A 541 42.30 7.49 0.26
C LYS A 541 42.44 6.08 0.85
N GLU A 542 41.63 5.11 0.43
CA GLU A 542 41.68 3.71 0.89
C GLU A 542 43.02 3.06 0.58
N ASN A 543 43.58 3.36 -0.59
CA ASN A 543 44.87 2.81 -1.03
C ASN A 543 46.09 3.66 -0.59
N GLY A 544 45.88 4.73 0.20
CA GLY A 544 46.96 5.60 0.68
C GLY A 544 47.55 6.55 -0.37
N ASP A 545 46.89 6.71 -1.51
CA ASP A 545 47.34 7.54 -2.63
C ASP A 545 46.94 9.01 -2.41
N HIS A 546 47.74 9.71 -1.61
CA HIS A 546 47.43 11.07 -1.16
C HIS A 546 47.57 12.11 -2.27
N GLU A 547 48.49 11.92 -3.21
CA GLU A 547 48.69 12.82 -4.35
C GLU A 547 47.50 12.75 -5.29
N PHE A 548 47.07 11.53 -5.66
CA PHE A 548 45.90 11.34 -6.50
C PHE A 548 44.61 11.83 -5.83
N ALA A 549 44.44 11.58 -4.53
CA ALA A 549 43.30 12.11 -3.77
C ALA A 549 43.29 13.66 -3.77
N HIS A 550 44.46 14.30 -3.72
CA HIS A 550 44.55 15.76 -3.80
C HIS A 550 44.15 16.26 -5.19
N GLU A 551 44.66 15.64 -6.26
CA GLU A 551 44.31 16.00 -7.64
C GLU A 551 42.79 15.93 -7.88
N ILE A 552 42.14 14.85 -7.42
CA ILE A 552 40.70 14.68 -7.53
C ILE A 552 39.95 15.77 -6.74
N SER A 553 40.42 16.10 -5.54
CA SER A 553 39.80 17.16 -4.71
C SER A 553 39.83 18.52 -5.41
N VAL A 554 40.92 18.87 -6.12
CA VAL A 554 41.04 20.11 -6.89
C VAL A 554 40.06 20.14 -8.07
N HIS A 555 39.91 19.02 -8.78
CA HIS A 555 38.91 18.90 -9.83
C HIS A 555 37.49 19.08 -9.28
N LEU A 556 37.15 18.39 -8.18
CA LEU A 556 35.83 18.51 -7.53
C LEU A 556 35.52 19.94 -7.06
N GLN A 557 36.52 20.70 -6.58
CA GLN A 557 36.32 22.13 -6.30
C GLN A 557 36.00 22.93 -7.57
N THR A 558 36.63 22.58 -8.70
CA THR A 558 36.32 23.20 -10.00
C THR A 558 34.91 22.86 -10.46
N VAL A 559 34.49 21.60 -10.31
CA VAL A 559 33.10 21.17 -10.62
C VAL A 559 32.11 21.93 -9.75
N LYS A 560 32.38 22.08 -8.45
CA LYS A 560 31.55 22.86 -7.52
C LYS A 560 31.41 24.32 -7.94
N LEU A 561 32.50 24.96 -8.37
CA LEU A 561 32.47 26.35 -8.83
C LEU A 561 31.64 26.51 -10.12
N ASN A 562 31.74 25.55 -11.03
CA ASN A 562 31.03 25.56 -12.31
C ASN A 562 29.56 25.13 -12.18
N ASN A 563 29.23 24.30 -11.19
CA ASN A 563 27.89 23.86 -10.88
C ASN A 563 27.60 23.95 -9.38
N PRO A 564 27.24 25.16 -8.88
CA PRO A 564 26.96 25.37 -7.46
C PRO A 564 25.83 24.49 -6.91
N LYS A 565 24.92 23.98 -7.76
CA LYS A 565 23.77 23.15 -7.34
C LYS A 565 24.18 21.80 -6.77
N VAL A 566 25.31 21.23 -7.22
CA VAL A 566 25.82 19.93 -6.71
C VAL A 566 26.91 20.11 -5.68
N GLY A 567 27.24 21.37 -5.32
CA GLY A 567 28.37 21.69 -4.47
C GLY A 567 28.29 21.07 -3.08
N HIS A 568 27.11 21.09 -2.46
CA HIS A 568 26.89 20.45 -1.16
C HIS A 568 26.96 18.93 -1.25
N LEU A 569 26.51 18.32 -2.35
CA LEU A 569 26.64 16.87 -2.58
C LEU A 569 28.11 16.45 -2.69
N ILE A 570 28.93 17.24 -3.36
CA ILE A 570 30.37 17.00 -3.44
C ILE A 570 31.00 17.10 -2.05
N ASP A 571 30.71 18.17 -1.32
CA ASP A 571 31.24 18.40 0.03
C ASP A 571 30.82 17.26 0.99
N ASP A 572 29.55 16.85 0.97
CA ASP A 572 29.03 15.71 1.74
C ASP A 572 29.78 14.40 1.41
N GLY A 573 29.99 14.13 0.11
CA GLY A 573 30.72 12.95 -0.35
C GLY A 573 32.17 12.91 0.14
N LEU A 574 32.86 14.05 0.09
CA LEU A 574 34.24 14.18 0.59
C LEU A 574 34.30 14.03 2.11
N ASP A 575 33.34 14.61 2.83
CA ASP A 575 33.27 14.54 4.28
C ASP A 575 33.00 13.13 4.79
N LEU A 576 32.10 12.38 4.14
CA LEU A 576 31.86 10.96 4.44
C LEU A 576 33.16 10.15 4.36
N VAL A 577 33.96 10.38 3.31
CA VAL A 577 35.25 9.71 3.16
C VAL A 577 36.20 10.15 4.27
N ASN A 578 36.36 11.45 4.50
CA ASN A 578 37.31 11.98 5.48
C ASN A 578 36.98 11.51 6.92
N HIS A 579 35.71 11.51 7.32
CA HIS A 579 35.24 11.02 8.62
C HIS A 579 35.57 9.54 8.86
N LYS A 580 35.36 8.69 7.85
CA LYS A 580 35.70 7.25 7.87
C LYS A 580 37.20 7.01 8.11
N PHE A 581 38.08 7.88 7.61
CA PHE A 581 39.53 7.77 7.82
C PHE A 581 40.00 8.38 9.15
N GLN A 582 39.31 9.38 9.69
CA GLN A 582 39.63 9.93 11.01
C GLN A 582 39.31 8.94 12.13
N THR A 583 38.16 8.24 12.04
CA THR A 583 37.77 7.18 13.00
C THR A 583 38.69 5.96 12.94
N LYS A 584 39.16 5.55 11.75
CA LYS A 584 40.16 4.48 11.57
C LYS A 584 41.56 4.79 12.13
N LYS A 585 41.90 6.07 12.38
CA LYS A 585 43.18 6.47 12.99
C LYS A 585 43.13 6.57 14.52
N GLN A 586 41.93 6.54 15.10
CA GLN A 586 41.70 6.66 16.56
C GLN A 586 41.43 5.31 17.25
N ASN A 587 41.16 4.26 16.47
CA ASN A 587 41.19 2.86 16.90
C ASN A 587 42.49 2.20 16.44
#